data_AF-A0A2P8GUT2-F1
#
_entry.id   AF-A0A2P8GUT2-F1
#
_cell.length_a   1.000
_cell.length_b   1.000
_cell.length_c   1.000
_cell.angle_alpha   90.00
_cell.angle_beta   90.00
_cell.angle_gamma   90.00
#
_symmetry.space_group_name_H-M   'P 1'
#
loop_
_entity.id
_entity.type
_entity.pdbx_description
1 polymer ?
#
loop_
_entity_poly.entity_id
_entity_poly.type
_entity_poly.pdbx_seq_one_letter_code
_entity_poly.pdbx_strand_id
1 'polypeptide(L)'
;MKKKIPLLAIAAITGAALVAPLQAPAPAAAFTSTQATEAFDDFLDVYWDDAADYFYTYSDHQIHAEHAHGPQGGLYTDYWWEAQLWEMVMDRYERTGDAQSRALIDDVFAGFQAQYPDFRENDWNDDIGWWARGSIRAYELTGDADYLAAAEEMFAFIAPYEDTTYGGGIWWKNIDVGDGTRNEKNVATNATAVYTAMRLYAATGDTTYRATAVRIYDWLDANFNNAGHLRDHVAGTGQYTDWDWTYNEGNFAGAALELWLDTGSAAYLSDATDAVDWAVANMTSSGTLLREGIDDTGGFKAILTRNIRHLVDEAGQTQYEQFLTDNATQAANHVNSAGIGGYDWTAPTPELSSTALQSLAAAATVAVLQQASPDGYTGVIEGSGVYEAENAVRNGVDSESTAAGKSGRGYLAGWNTSGTSVVFHVNVVDGGTYTVDLRYAAGAGDATRSVIVDGGSATSVSFPGTSGWDQWASVPTTVTLTPGHNTITVSYDTGSSNYLNLDRLTLAL
;
A
#
# COMPACT_ATOMS: atom_id res chain seq x y z
N MET A 1 -57.39 -68.42 -12.65
CA MET A 1 -56.39 -68.03 -13.68
C MET A 1 -56.96 -66.90 -14.56
N LYS A 2 -56.72 -65.64 -14.20
CA LYS A 2 -57.01 -64.46 -15.06
C LYS A 2 -56.03 -63.32 -14.70
N LYS A 3 -55.35 -62.79 -15.70
CA LYS A 3 -54.61 -61.51 -15.67
C LYS A 3 -55.59 -60.33 -15.50
N LYS A 4 -55.17 -59.25 -14.82
CA LYS A 4 -55.51 -57.86 -15.13
C LYS A 4 -54.34 -56.93 -14.74
N ILE A 5 -54.16 -55.89 -15.56
CA ILE A 5 -53.11 -54.85 -15.57
C ILE A 5 -53.59 -53.62 -14.74
N PRO A 6 -52.87 -52.48 -14.70
CA PRO A 6 -52.14 -51.88 -13.57
C PRO A 6 -52.89 -50.68 -12.92
N LEU A 7 -52.28 -49.98 -11.95
CA LEU A 7 -52.39 -48.52 -11.87
C LEU A 7 -51.24 -47.90 -11.05
N LEU A 8 -50.62 -46.89 -11.65
CA LEU A 8 -49.69 -45.93 -11.06
C LEU A 8 -50.41 -45.11 -9.97
N ALA A 9 -49.77 -44.91 -8.82
CA ALA A 9 -50.15 -43.88 -7.86
C ALA A 9 -48.98 -42.91 -7.70
N ILE A 10 -49.19 -41.67 -8.16
CA ILE A 10 -48.32 -40.52 -7.95
C ILE A 10 -48.52 -40.05 -6.51
N ALA A 11 -47.46 -40.07 -5.70
CA ALA A 11 -47.42 -39.39 -4.42
C ALA A 11 -46.56 -38.13 -4.57
N ALA A 12 -47.16 -36.99 -4.23
CA ALA A 12 -46.56 -35.67 -4.31
C ALA A 12 -45.35 -35.56 -3.36
N ILE A 13 -44.20 -35.14 -3.92
CA ILE A 13 -43.06 -34.68 -3.12
C ILE A 13 -43.25 -33.18 -2.94
N THR A 14 -43.67 -32.78 -1.75
CA THR A 14 -43.55 -31.40 -1.27
C THR A 14 -42.07 -31.13 -1.03
N GLY A 15 -41.44 -30.34 -1.91
CA GLY A 15 -40.10 -29.82 -1.71
C GLY A 15 -40.12 -28.77 -0.61
N ALA A 16 -39.83 -29.19 0.63
CA ALA A 16 -39.34 -28.28 1.64
C ALA A 16 -37.85 -28.07 1.33
N ALA A 17 -37.49 -26.88 0.85
CA ALA A 17 -36.10 -26.44 0.83
C ALA A 17 -35.61 -26.42 2.29
N LEU A 18 -34.80 -27.40 2.66
CA LEU A 18 -34.01 -27.35 3.87
C LEU A 18 -32.97 -26.25 3.65
N VAL A 19 -33.25 -25.07 4.20
CA VAL A 19 -32.21 -24.06 4.45
C VAL A 19 -31.28 -24.70 5.47
N ALA A 20 -30.12 -25.16 5.01
CA ALA A 20 -29.04 -25.52 5.91
C ALA A 20 -28.58 -24.22 6.60
N PRO A 21 -28.48 -24.17 7.94
CA PRO A 21 -27.79 -23.07 8.58
C PRO A 21 -26.35 -23.07 8.08
N LEU A 22 -25.86 -21.90 7.63
CA LEU A 22 -24.44 -21.66 7.39
C LEU A 22 -23.67 -22.12 8.65
N GLN A 23 -22.91 -23.20 8.52
CA GLN A 23 -21.93 -23.56 9.54
C GLN A 23 -20.86 -22.48 9.49
N ALA A 24 -20.71 -21.73 10.58
CA ALA A 24 -19.54 -20.89 10.78
C ALA A 24 -18.28 -21.74 10.59
N PRO A 25 -17.31 -21.29 9.77
CA PRO A 25 -16.06 -22.02 9.62
C PRO A 25 -15.39 -22.18 10.99
N ALA A 26 -15.02 -23.41 11.32
CA ALA A 26 -14.20 -23.69 12.50
C ALA A 26 -12.75 -23.30 12.19
N PRO A 27 -12.07 -22.51 13.03
CA PRO A 27 -10.72 -22.04 12.75
C PRO A 27 -9.72 -23.20 12.69
N ALA A 28 -8.86 -23.18 11.67
CA ALA A 28 -7.68 -24.03 11.59
C ALA A 28 -6.66 -23.62 12.66
N ALA A 29 -6.10 -24.59 13.38
CA ALA A 29 -5.00 -24.42 14.33
C ALA A 29 -3.65 -24.54 13.60
N ALA A 30 -2.57 -23.79 13.88
CA ALA A 30 -2.25 -22.93 15.01
C ALA A 30 -1.54 -21.63 14.55
N PHE A 31 -2.20 -20.51 14.81
CA PHE A 31 -1.64 -19.16 14.91
C PHE A 31 -0.60 -19.09 16.04
N THR A 32 0.39 -18.20 15.95
CA THR A 32 0.89 -17.54 17.16
C THR A 32 0.37 -16.12 17.16
N SER A 33 -0.86 -15.95 17.69
CA SER A 33 -1.51 -14.65 17.91
C SER A 33 -0.64 -13.66 18.66
N THR A 34 0.40 -14.13 19.35
CA THR A 34 1.37 -13.34 20.13
C THR A 34 2.10 -12.30 19.30
N GLN A 35 2.81 -12.65 18.21
CA GLN A 35 3.62 -11.65 17.46
C GLN A 35 2.76 -10.54 16.85
N ALA A 36 1.61 -10.89 16.26
CA ALA A 36 0.65 -9.91 15.74
C ALA A 36 -0.02 -9.08 16.85
N THR A 37 -0.03 -9.56 18.09
CA THR A 37 -0.48 -8.79 19.25
C THR A 37 0.61 -7.86 19.76
N GLU A 38 1.82 -8.38 19.95
CA GLU A 38 2.98 -7.60 20.37
C GLU A 38 3.24 -6.46 19.39
N ALA A 39 3.21 -6.68 18.07
CA ALA A 39 3.40 -5.60 17.10
C ALA A 39 2.34 -4.49 17.19
N PHE A 40 1.09 -4.82 17.54
CA PHE A 40 0.04 -3.82 17.74
C PHE A 40 0.24 -3.08 19.07
N ASP A 41 0.54 -3.81 20.15
CA ASP A 41 0.77 -3.24 21.47
C ASP A 41 2.01 -2.32 21.48
N ASP A 42 3.11 -2.76 20.87
CA ASP A 42 4.33 -1.98 20.67
C ASP A 42 4.07 -0.72 19.84
N PHE A 43 3.22 -0.81 18.82
CA PHE A 43 2.80 0.35 18.02
C PHE A 43 2.02 1.36 18.87
N LEU A 44 1.07 0.92 19.70
CA LEU A 44 0.34 1.82 20.59
C LEU A 44 1.28 2.48 21.61
N ASP A 45 2.18 1.70 22.22
CA ASP A 45 3.16 2.20 23.18
C ASP A 45 4.05 3.31 22.61
N VAL A 46 4.33 3.28 21.30
CA VAL A 46 5.15 4.29 20.62
C VAL A 46 4.32 5.45 20.07
N TYR A 47 3.12 5.22 19.52
CA TYR A 47 2.44 6.21 18.70
C TYR A 47 1.13 6.74 19.25
N TRP A 48 0.48 6.07 20.21
CA TRP A 48 -0.81 6.52 20.74
C TRP A 48 -0.66 7.57 21.84
N ASP A 49 -1.43 8.66 21.78
CA ASP A 49 -1.56 9.63 22.87
C ASP A 49 -2.96 9.58 23.50
N ASP A 50 -3.06 8.95 24.68
CA ASP A 50 -4.29 8.86 25.47
C ASP A 50 -4.90 10.22 25.88
N ALA A 51 -4.12 11.31 25.88
CA ALA A 51 -4.63 12.63 26.24
C ALA A 51 -5.24 13.36 25.04
N ALA A 52 -4.80 13.03 23.83
CA ALA A 52 -5.29 13.62 22.60
C ALA A 52 -6.30 12.74 21.86
N ASP A 53 -6.39 11.46 22.24
CA ASP A 53 -7.08 10.40 21.51
C ASP A 53 -6.63 10.36 20.04
N TYR A 54 -5.32 10.41 19.82
CA TYR A 54 -4.74 10.60 18.49
C TYR A 54 -3.35 9.98 18.36
N PHE A 55 -2.95 9.61 17.14
CA PHE A 55 -1.61 9.09 16.88
C PHE A 55 -0.56 10.17 16.57
N TYR A 56 0.62 10.03 17.15
CA TYR A 56 1.80 10.82 16.78
C TYR A 56 2.25 10.50 15.35
N THR A 57 2.70 11.50 14.62
CA THR A 57 3.27 11.32 13.26
C THR A 57 4.58 10.55 13.32
N TYR A 58 5.45 10.89 14.27
CA TYR A 58 6.80 10.34 14.40
C TYR A 58 7.05 9.72 15.78
N SER A 59 7.86 8.68 15.81
CA SER A 59 8.19 7.90 17.02
C SER A 59 8.94 8.69 18.10
N ASP A 60 9.51 9.85 17.78
CA ASP A 60 10.20 10.73 18.73
C ASP A 60 9.30 11.85 19.28
N HIS A 61 8.03 11.86 18.87
CA HIS A 61 7.01 12.83 19.27
C HIS A 61 7.44 14.28 18.99
N GLN A 62 8.20 14.50 17.91
CA GLN A 62 8.59 15.81 17.43
C GLN A 62 7.93 16.14 16.09
N ILE A 63 7.84 17.44 15.79
CA ILE A 63 7.45 17.93 14.47
C ILE A 63 8.69 17.90 13.56
N HIS A 64 8.56 17.24 12.42
CA HIS A 64 9.59 17.19 11.38
C HIS A 64 9.13 17.97 10.15
N ALA A 65 10.01 18.77 9.55
CA ALA A 65 9.65 19.66 8.45
C ALA A 65 9.27 18.89 7.16
N GLU A 66 9.76 17.65 7.07
CA GLU A 66 9.49 16.69 6.02
C GLU A 66 8.01 16.33 5.92
N HIS A 67 7.30 16.29 7.07
CA HIS A 67 5.85 16.07 7.12
C HIS A 67 5.26 16.90 8.26
N ALA A 68 5.03 18.19 8.00
CA ALA A 68 4.46 19.15 8.95
C ALA A 68 2.97 19.43 8.66
N HIS A 69 2.20 18.35 8.48
CA HIS A 69 0.78 18.35 8.15
C HIS A 69 -0.01 17.68 9.28
N GLY A 70 -1.25 18.10 9.50
CA GLY A 70 -2.09 17.58 10.59
C GLY A 70 -2.15 18.46 11.84
N PRO A 71 -2.78 17.97 12.92
CA PRO A 71 -2.99 18.72 14.14
C PRO A 71 -1.68 19.18 14.79
N GLN A 72 -1.73 20.34 15.45
CA GLN A 72 -0.59 20.95 16.14
C GLN A 72 0.67 21.13 15.26
N GLY A 73 0.50 21.34 13.95
CA GLY A 73 1.60 21.56 13.02
C GLY A 73 2.33 20.28 12.60
N GLY A 74 1.66 19.13 12.68
CA GLY A 74 2.19 17.82 12.30
C GLY A 74 2.87 17.05 13.42
N LEU A 75 2.57 17.40 14.68
CA LEU A 75 2.90 16.54 15.80
C LEU A 75 2.12 15.22 15.74
N TYR A 76 0.86 15.35 15.34
CA TYR A 76 -0.08 14.27 15.14
C TYR A 76 -0.28 14.03 13.64
N THR A 77 -0.60 12.78 13.31
CA THR A 77 -0.87 12.30 11.95
C THR A 77 -1.83 13.23 11.21
N ASP A 78 -1.65 13.33 9.90
CA ASP A 78 -2.58 14.10 9.09
C ASP A 78 -3.92 13.36 8.91
N TYR A 79 -4.82 14.02 8.18
CA TYR A 79 -6.22 13.62 8.05
C TYR A 79 -6.38 12.20 7.52
N TRP A 80 -5.71 11.85 6.42
CA TRP A 80 -5.91 10.55 5.78
C TRP A 80 -5.03 9.47 6.41
N TRP A 81 -3.87 9.83 6.96
CA TRP A 81 -3.04 8.90 7.74
C TRP A 81 -3.83 8.35 8.92
N GLU A 82 -4.52 9.23 9.66
CA GLU A 82 -5.30 8.83 10.82
C GLU A 82 -6.42 7.85 10.45
N ALA A 83 -7.07 8.02 9.30
CA ALA A 83 -8.06 7.06 8.80
C ALA A 83 -7.44 5.68 8.53
N GLN A 84 -6.21 5.62 7.99
CA GLN A 84 -5.52 4.34 7.75
C GLN A 84 -5.10 3.65 9.05
N LEU A 85 -4.68 4.42 10.05
CA LEU A 85 -4.36 3.90 11.38
C LEU A 85 -5.64 3.42 12.08
N TRP A 86 -6.77 4.10 11.89
CA TRP A 86 -8.07 3.64 12.37
C TRP A 86 -8.48 2.31 11.74
N GLU A 87 -8.29 2.15 10.43
CA GLU A 87 -8.51 0.85 9.76
C GLU A 87 -7.54 -0.24 10.26
N MET A 88 -6.31 0.08 10.65
CA MET A 88 -5.39 -0.87 11.29
C MET A 88 -5.89 -1.30 12.68
N VAL A 89 -6.48 -0.39 13.46
CA VAL A 89 -7.15 -0.74 14.73
C VAL A 89 -8.33 -1.69 14.49
N MET A 90 -9.10 -1.46 13.43
CA MET A 90 -10.19 -2.35 13.03
C MET A 90 -9.68 -3.72 12.57
N ASP A 91 -8.55 -3.80 11.86
CA ASP A 91 -7.92 -5.07 11.46
C ASP A 91 -7.63 -5.94 12.70
N ARG A 92 -7.09 -5.30 13.74
CA ARG A 92 -6.82 -5.94 15.02
C ARG A 92 -8.11 -6.42 15.69
N TYR A 93 -9.15 -5.58 15.71
CA TYR A 93 -10.45 -5.94 16.30
C TYR A 93 -11.12 -7.09 15.56
N GLU A 94 -11.12 -7.10 14.22
CA GLU A 94 -11.65 -8.21 13.42
C GLU A 94 -10.96 -9.54 13.75
N ARG A 95 -9.63 -9.52 13.90
CA ARG A 95 -8.87 -10.72 14.22
C ARG A 95 -9.13 -11.25 15.64
N THR A 96 -9.39 -10.38 16.61
CA THR A 96 -9.33 -10.75 18.04
C THR A 96 -10.63 -10.59 18.82
N GLY A 97 -11.49 -9.67 18.41
CA GLY A 97 -12.68 -9.24 19.15
C GLY A 97 -12.36 -8.64 20.52
N ASP A 98 -11.13 -8.18 20.75
CA ASP A 98 -10.71 -7.72 22.07
C ASP A 98 -11.29 -6.34 22.44
N ALA A 99 -11.44 -6.12 23.75
CA ALA A 99 -12.09 -4.92 24.26
C ALA A 99 -11.23 -3.65 24.12
N GLN A 100 -9.91 -3.79 24.02
CA GLN A 100 -9.00 -2.66 23.87
C GLN A 100 -9.14 -2.07 22.47
N SER A 101 -9.03 -2.90 21.44
CA SER A 101 -9.22 -2.44 20.06
C SER A 101 -10.65 -2.01 19.80
N ARG A 102 -11.64 -2.62 20.45
CA ARG A 102 -13.01 -2.08 20.41
C ARG A 102 -13.06 -0.65 20.93
N ALA A 103 -12.53 -0.37 22.13
CA ALA A 103 -12.54 0.99 22.68
C ALA A 103 -11.79 1.97 21.78
N LEU A 104 -10.64 1.55 21.24
CA LEU A 104 -9.82 2.39 20.39
C LEU A 104 -10.49 2.76 19.05
N ILE A 105 -11.43 1.94 18.54
CA ILE A 105 -12.28 2.33 17.40
C ILE A 105 -13.12 3.57 17.75
N ASP A 106 -13.64 3.68 18.98
CA ASP A 106 -14.38 4.86 19.44
C ASP A 106 -13.42 6.05 19.68
N ASP A 107 -12.30 5.81 20.35
CA ASP A 107 -11.36 6.86 20.76
C ASP A 107 -10.74 7.57 19.55
N VAL A 108 -10.23 6.83 18.55
CA VAL A 108 -9.65 7.42 17.32
C VAL A 108 -10.67 8.28 16.56
N PHE A 109 -11.93 7.81 16.46
CA PHE A 109 -12.98 8.58 15.79
C PHE A 109 -13.36 9.85 16.57
N ALA A 110 -13.44 9.76 17.89
CA ALA A 110 -13.72 10.90 18.76
C ALA A 110 -12.59 11.95 18.71
N GLY A 111 -11.33 11.51 18.73
CA GLY A 111 -10.15 12.36 18.59
C GLY A 111 -10.14 13.08 17.24
N PHE A 112 -10.42 12.37 16.15
CA PHE A 112 -10.63 12.97 14.84
C PHE A 112 -11.70 14.06 14.83
N GLN A 113 -12.89 13.80 15.37
CA GLN A 113 -13.96 14.80 15.42
C GLN A 113 -13.60 16.01 16.29
N ALA A 114 -12.77 15.81 17.33
CA ALA A 114 -12.30 16.90 18.17
C ALA A 114 -11.30 17.81 17.44
N GLN A 115 -10.41 17.25 16.62
CA GLN A 115 -9.45 18.01 15.82
C GLN A 115 -10.09 18.65 14.58
N TYR A 116 -11.07 17.97 13.98
CA TYR A 116 -11.74 18.37 12.74
C TYR A 116 -13.27 18.40 12.93
N PRO A 117 -13.80 19.39 13.67
CA PRO A 117 -15.23 19.46 14.01
C PRO A 117 -16.15 19.68 12.80
N ASP A 118 -15.61 20.19 11.68
CA ASP A 118 -16.29 20.21 10.39
C ASP A 118 -15.37 19.63 9.31
N PHE A 119 -15.62 18.38 8.92
CA PHE A 119 -14.85 17.70 7.89
C PHE A 119 -14.89 18.42 6.53
N ARG A 120 -15.89 19.27 6.30
CA ARG A 120 -16.09 20.00 5.03
C ARG A 120 -15.09 21.12 4.79
N GLU A 121 -14.31 21.48 5.82
CA GLU A 121 -13.19 22.41 5.68
C GLU A 121 -11.98 21.75 5.00
N ASN A 122 -11.98 20.42 4.85
CA ASN A 122 -10.94 19.72 4.11
C ASN A 122 -11.19 19.81 2.60
N ASP A 123 -10.19 20.30 1.86
CA ASP A 123 -10.21 20.47 0.41
C ASP A 123 -10.07 19.16 -0.38
N TRP A 124 -9.69 18.06 0.28
CA TRP A 124 -9.33 16.77 -0.30
C TRP A 124 -10.50 15.78 -0.18
N ASN A 125 -11.04 15.33 -1.32
CA ASN A 125 -12.19 14.43 -1.35
C ASN A 125 -11.80 12.99 -1.03
N ASP A 126 -10.56 12.58 -1.33
CA ASP A 126 -10.01 11.29 -0.90
C ASP A 126 -9.84 11.24 0.61
N ASP A 127 -9.30 12.28 1.27
CA ASP A 127 -9.23 12.36 2.73
C ASP A 127 -10.59 12.07 3.39
N ILE A 128 -11.63 12.78 2.92
CA ILE A 128 -13.00 12.59 3.40
C ILE A 128 -13.53 11.20 3.01
N GLY A 129 -13.18 10.71 1.82
CA GLY A 129 -13.54 9.38 1.34
C GLY A 129 -12.95 8.25 2.18
N TRP A 130 -11.71 8.37 2.64
CA TRP A 130 -11.06 7.40 3.53
C TRP A 130 -11.75 7.33 4.88
N TRP A 131 -12.17 8.47 5.44
CA TRP A 131 -12.99 8.48 6.66
C TRP A 131 -14.40 7.94 6.43
N ALA A 132 -15.02 8.18 5.27
CA ALA A 132 -16.31 7.57 4.93
C ALA A 132 -16.22 6.04 4.85
N ARG A 133 -15.15 5.52 4.22
CA ARG A 133 -14.83 4.09 4.16
C ARG A 133 -14.59 3.50 5.55
N GLY A 134 -13.75 4.14 6.37
CA GLY A 134 -13.51 3.72 7.75
C GLY A 134 -14.80 3.71 8.56
N SER A 135 -15.65 4.72 8.40
CA SER A 135 -16.92 4.85 9.13
C SER A 135 -17.91 3.73 8.79
N ILE A 136 -18.07 3.38 7.51
CA ILE A 136 -18.97 2.27 7.15
C ILE A 136 -18.43 0.93 7.68
N ARG A 137 -17.10 0.74 7.68
CA ARG A 137 -16.48 -0.45 8.29
C ARG A 137 -16.65 -0.48 9.81
N ALA A 138 -16.49 0.65 10.50
CA ALA A 138 -16.73 0.76 11.94
C ALA A 138 -18.18 0.40 12.30
N TYR A 139 -19.15 0.86 11.51
CA TYR A 139 -20.56 0.45 11.67
C TYR A 139 -20.73 -1.06 11.54
N GLU A 140 -20.11 -1.69 10.54
CA GLU A 140 -20.22 -3.14 10.32
C GLU A 140 -19.64 -3.96 11.48
N LEU A 141 -18.58 -3.46 12.12
CA LEU A 141 -17.91 -4.12 13.24
C LEU A 141 -18.61 -3.91 14.59
N THR A 142 -19.26 -2.78 14.76
CA THR A 142 -19.77 -2.34 16.08
C THR A 142 -21.30 -2.34 16.16
N GLY A 143 -21.98 -2.19 15.02
CA GLY A 143 -23.42 -1.93 14.93
C GLY A 143 -23.84 -0.53 15.37
N ASP A 144 -22.89 0.40 15.61
CA ASP A 144 -23.19 1.75 16.07
C ASP A 144 -23.65 2.65 14.92
N ALA A 145 -24.88 3.14 15.03
CA ALA A 145 -25.52 3.95 13.99
C ALA A 145 -24.85 5.31 13.78
N ASP A 146 -24.08 5.82 14.74
CA ASP A 146 -23.38 7.10 14.59
C ASP A 146 -22.28 6.99 13.50
N TYR A 147 -21.63 5.83 13.37
CA TYR A 147 -20.68 5.58 12.28
C TYR A 147 -21.36 5.47 10.91
N LEU A 148 -22.53 4.83 10.85
CA LEU A 148 -23.30 4.79 9.61
C LEU A 148 -23.70 6.20 9.16
N ALA A 149 -24.19 7.02 10.10
CA ALA A 149 -24.57 8.40 9.82
C ALA A 149 -23.37 9.22 9.32
N ALA A 150 -22.19 9.05 9.93
CA ALA A 150 -20.96 9.71 9.49
C ALA A 150 -20.55 9.28 8.07
N ALA A 151 -20.60 7.98 7.76
CA ALA A 151 -20.32 7.46 6.43
C ALA A 151 -21.28 8.01 5.37
N GLU A 152 -22.58 8.05 5.66
CA GLU A 152 -23.60 8.63 4.78
C GLU A 152 -23.35 10.13 4.54
N GLU A 153 -23.02 10.89 5.59
CA GLU A 153 -22.80 12.33 5.52
C GLU A 153 -21.55 12.69 4.71
N MET A 154 -20.43 12.01 4.96
CA MET A 154 -19.17 12.21 4.24
C MET A 154 -19.30 11.78 2.78
N PHE A 155 -19.92 10.63 2.50
CA PHE A 155 -20.14 10.18 1.12
C PHE A 155 -21.07 11.13 0.35
N ALA A 156 -22.15 11.59 0.98
CA ALA A 156 -23.06 12.57 0.38
C ALA A 156 -22.38 13.91 0.08
N PHE A 157 -21.31 14.26 0.81
CA PHE A 157 -20.51 15.45 0.53
C PHE A 157 -19.58 15.27 -0.67
N ILE A 158 -18.88 14.13 -0.81
CA ILE A 158 -17.90 13.94 -1.89
C ILE A 158 -18.54 13.55 -3.24
N ALA A 159 -19.65 12.80 -3.23
CA ALA A 159 -20.26 12.28 -4.46
C ALA A 159 -20.66 13.38 -5.48
N PRO A 160 -21.16 14.57 -5.08
CA PRO A 160 -21.46 15.67 -5.99
C PRO A 160 -20.25 16.27 -6.74
N TYR A 161 -19.01 15.95 -6.35
CA TYR A 161 -17.80 16.35 -7.07
C TYR A 161 -17.48 15.42 -8.26
N GLU A 162 -18.37 14.47 -8.58
CA GLU A 162 -18.38 13.76 -9.84
C GLU A 162 -18.83 14.67 -11.00
N ASP A 163 -18.09 14.64 -12.11
CA ASP A 163 -18.54 15.26 -13.37
C ASP A 163 -18.09 14.46 -14.60
N THR A 164 -18.43 14.96 -15.79
CA THR A 164 -18.12 14.31 -17.08
C THR A 164 -16.74 14.65 -17.65
N THR A 165 -15.94 15.47 -16.96
CA THR A 165 -14.55 15.74 -17.34
C THR A 165 -13.75 14.44 -17.30
N TYR A 166 -12.97 14.20 -18.36
CA TYR A 166 -12.28 12.91 -18.61
C TYR A 166 -13.21 11.69 -18.65
N GLY A 167 -14.51 11.90 -18.90
CA GLY A 167 -15.50 10.83 -19.07
C GLY A 167 -16.24 10.39 -17.81
N GLY A 168 -15.91 10.93 -16.63
CA GLY A 168 -16.50 10.51 -15.36
C GLY A 168 -15.59 10.78 -14.16
N GLY A 169 -15.96 10.25 -13.00
CA GLY A 169 -15.16 10.26 -11.79
C GLY A 169 -15.29 11.53 -10.95
N ILE A 170 -15.02 11.38 -9.65
CA ILE A 170 -14.94 12.40 -8.62
C ILE A 170 -13.57 13.07 -8.68
N TRP A 171 -13.56 14.40 -8.57
CA TRP A 171 -12.33 15.19 -8.43
C TRP A 171 -11.60 14.89 -7.13
N TRP A 172 -10.27 14.83 -7.19
CA TRP A 172 -9.42 14.65 -6.01
C TRP A 172 -9.65 15.75 -4.98
N LYS A 173 -9.83 17.00 -5.44
CA LYS A 173 -10.12 18.15 -4.58
C LYS A 173 -11.53 18.69 -4.81
N ASN A 174 -12.14 19.21 -3.75
CA ASN A 174 -13.41 19.93 -3.82
C ASN A 174 -13.27 21.43 -4.13
N ILE A 175 -12.04 21.88 -4.39
CA ILE A 175 -11.72 23.23 -4.86
C ILE A 175 -10.94 23.18 -6.19
N ASP A 176 -11.07 24.22 -7.00
CA ASP A 176 -10.23 24.44 -8.19
C ASP A 176 -8.91 25.09 -7.78
N VAL A 177 -7.78 24.42 -8.06
CA VAL A 177 -6.44 24.88 -7.67
C VAL A 177 -5.69 25.67 -8.76
N GLY A 178 -6.37 26.05 -9.86
CA GLY A 178 -6.01 27.25 -10.63
C GLY A 178 -4.99 27.11 -11.78
N ASP A 179 -4.61 25.91 -12.20
CA ASP A 179 -3.86 25.71 -13.46
C ASP A 179 -4.31 24.50 -14.30
N GLY A 180 -5.37 23.81 -13.89
CA GLY A 180 -5.89 22.60 -14.55
C GLY A 180 -4.96 21.38 -14.49
N THR A 181 -3.63 21.57 -14.43
CA THR A 181 -2.65 20.51 -14.26
C THR A 181 -2.62 19.94 -12.85
N ARG A 182 -3.08 20.71 -11.86
CA ARG A 182 -3.22 20.28 -10.46
C ARG A 182 -4.64 19.87 -10.07
N ASN A 183 -5.59 19.95 -11.02
CA ASN A 183 -6.92 19.39 -10.85
C ASN A 183 -6.91 17.98 -11.42
N GLU A 184 -7.09 16.99 -10.55
CA GLU A 184 -6.83 15.59 -10.86
C GLU A 184 -8.03 14.72 -10.52
N LYS A 185 -8.20 13.63 -11.24
CA LYS A 185 -9.05 12.50 -10.83
C LYS A 185 -8.17 11.28 -10.70
N ASN A 186 -8.21 10.61 -9.55
CA ASN A 186 -7.28 9.52 -9.22
C ASN A 186 -8.02 8.27 -8.72
N VAL A 187 -7.32 7.15 -8.74
CA VAL A 187 -7.82 5.86 -8.23
C VAL A 187 -8.11 5.96 -6.74
N ALA A 188 -7.26 6.64 -5.96
CA ALA A 188 -7.43 6.86 -4.53
C ALA A 188 -8.83 7.38 -4.15
N THR A 189 -9.31 8.44 -4.80
CA THR A 189 -10.65 9.00 -4.54
C THR A 189 -11.75 8.06 -5.03
N ASN A 190 -11.60 7.57 -6.26
CA ASN A 190 -12.71 6.96 -6.98
C ASN A 190 -12.94 5.49 -6.60
N ALA A 191 -11.88 4.70 -6.40
CA ALA A 191 -12.03 3.32 -5.96
C ALA A 191 -12.55 3.26 -4.50
N THR A 192 -12.08 4.18 -3.64
CA THR A 192 -12.64 4.36 -2.29
C THR A 192 -14.12 4.73 -2.33
N ALA A 193 -14.54 5.60 -3.25
CA ALA A 193 -15.95 5.94 -3.42
C ALA A 193 -16.80 4.74 -3.89
N VAL A 194 -16.30 3.92 -4.82
CA VAL A 194 -17.00 2.70 -5.25
C VAL A 194 -17.18 1.73 -4.09
N TYR A 195 -16.10 1.44 -3.35
CA TYR A 195 -16.13 0.59 -2.17
C TYR A 195 -17.16 1.10 -1.16
N THR A 196 -17.03 2.36 -0.74
CA THR A 196 -17.90 2.99 0.26
C THR A 196 -19.36 2.97 -0.17
N ALA A 197 -19.65 3.28 -1.43
CA ALA A 197 -21.01 3.23 -1.96
C ALA A 197 -21.60 1.82 -1.94
N MET A 198 -20.83 0.78 -2.26
CA MET A 198 -21.31 -0.60 -2.18
C MET A 198 -21.57 -1.05 -0.75
N ARG A 199 -20.72 -0.67 0.21
CA ARG A 199 -20.96 -0.95 1.64
C ARG A 199 -22.18 -0.20 2.18
N LEU A 200 -22.35 1.08 1.82
CA LEU A 200 -23.55 1.85 2.15
C LEU A 200 -24.82 1.23 1.54
N TYR A 201 -24.74 0.73 0.30
CA TYR A 201 -25.83 -0.02 -0.32
C TYR A 201 -26.16 -1.30 0.48
N ALA A 202 -25.15 -2.07 0.88
CA ALA A 202 -25.34 -3.28 1.68
C ALA A 202 -25.99 -2.98 3.04
N ALA A 203 -25.59 -1.89 3.69
CA ALA A 203 -26.10 -1.47 4.99
C ALA A 203 -27.54 -0.92 4.95
N THR A 204 -27.89 -0.18 3.90
CA THR A 204 -29.15 0.60 3.84
C THR A 204 -30.21 0.03 2.90
N GLY A 205 -29.78 -0.73 1.89
CA GLY A 205 -30.60 -1.13 0.75
C GLY A 205 -30.91 0.00 -0.25
N ASP A 206 -30.34 1.20 -0.09
CA ASP A 206 -30.57 2.31 -1.02
C ASP A 206 -29.81 2.10 -2.34
N THR A 207 -30.57 1.76 -3.37
CA THR A 207 -30.05 1.48 -4.72
C THR A 207 -29.34 2.66 -5.40
N THR A 208 -29.47 3.89 -4.89
CA THR A 208 -28.76 5.06 -5.42
C THR A 208 -27.25 4.95 -5.18
N TYR A 209 -26.81 4.39 -4.05
CA TYR A 209 -25.40 4.12 -3.80
C TYR A 209 -24.84 3.10 -4.80
N ARG A 210 -25.53 1.97 -5.00
CA ARG A 210 -25.16 0.96 -6.00
C ARG A 210 -25.07 1.55 -7.41
N ALA A 211 -26.02 2.41 -7.79
CA ALA A 211 -26.00 3.07 -9.09
C ALA A 211 -24.81 4.03 -9.26
N THR A 212 -24.38 4.69 -8.19
CA THR A 212 -23.17 5.52 -8.16
C THR A 212 -21.91 4.67 -8.24
N ALA A 213 -21.83 3.59 -7.45
CA ALA A 213 -20.70 2.65 -7.47
C ALA A 213 -20.45 2.09 -8.88
N VAL A 214 -21.49 1.55 -9.53
CA VAL A 214 -21.38 0.99 -10.89
C VAL A 214 -20.91 2.06 -11.88
N ARG A 215 -21.45 3.28 -11.82
CA ARG A 215 -21.07 4.36 -12.74
C ARG A 215 -19.61 4.78 -12.59
N ILE A 216 -19.12 4.92 -11.35
CA ILE A 216 -17.72 5.29 -11.09
C ILE A 216 -16.78 4.13 -11.44
N TYR A 217 -17.16 2.90 -11.13
CA TYR A 217 -16.35 1.72 -11.48
C TYR A 217 -16.23 1.54 -13.00
N ASP A 218 -17.33 1.64 -13.75
CA ASP A 218 -17.30 1.53 -15.21
C ASP A 218 -16.33 2.57 -15.83
N TRP A 219 -16.25 3.76 -15.23
CA TRP A 219 -15.27 4.78 -15.63
C TRP A 219 -13.84 4.41 -15.23
N LEU A 220 -13.62 3.93 -14.01
CA LEU A 220 -12.30 3.48 -13.54
C LEU A 220 -11.77 2.33 -14.41
N ASP A 221 -12.55 1.28 -14.60
CA ASP A 221 -12.14 0.12 -15.39
C ASP A 221 -11.81 0.52 -16.84
N ALA A 222 -12.64 1.35 -17.47
CA ALA A 222 -12.41 1.78 -18.85
C ALA A 222 -11.18 2.70 -19.03
N ASN A 223 -10.76 3.44 -18.00
CA ASN A 223 -9.77 4.51 -18.14
C ASN A 223 -8.47 4.31 -17.34
N PHE A 224 -8.49 3.50 -16.28
CA PHE A 224 -7.37 3.31 -15.36
C PHE A 224 -6.87 1.87 -15.31
N ASN A 225 -7.72 0.88 -15.59
CA ASN A 225 -7.30 -0.52 -15.64
C ASN A 225 -6.65 -0.86 -16.98
N ASN A 226 -5.34 -1.09 -17.00
CA ASN A 226 -4.60 -1.56 -18.15
C ASN A 226 -4.18 -3.03 -17.98
N ALA A 227 -5.17 -3.91 -17.97
CA ALA A 227 -5.01 -5.35 -17.74
C ALA A 227 -4.27 -5.66 -16.42
N GLY A 228 -4.75 -5.08 -15.33
CA GLY A 228 -4.20 -5.21 -13.98
C GLY A 228 -3.15 -4.15 -13.62
N HIS A 229 -2.54 -3.48 -14.60
CA HIS A 229 -1.69 -2.32 -14.33
C HIS A 229 -2.55 -1.07 -14.13
N LEU A 230 -2.61 -0.54 -12.92
CA LEU A 230 -3.45 0.62 -12.60
C LEU A 230 -2.70 1.93 -12.88
N ARG A 231 -3.37 2.84 -13.56
CA ARG A 231 -2.94 4.24 -13.63
C ARG A 231 -3.20 4.94 -12.30
N ASP A 232 -2.45 5.98 -12.01
CA ASP A 232 -2.59 6.74 -10.77
C ASP A 232 -3.67 7.83 -10.90
N HIS A 233 -3.46 8.76 -11.83
CA HIS A 233 -4.36 9.91 -12.02
C HIS A 233 -4.44 10.38 -13.48
N VAL A 234 -5.47 11.19 -13.74
CA VAL A 234 -5.62 12.00 -14.96
C VAL A 234 -5.68 13.48 -14.59
N ALA A 235 -4.96 14.32 -15.34
CA ALA A 235 -4.86 15.76 -15.07
C ALA A 235 -4.76 16.61 -16.35
N GLY A 236 -4.85 17.94 -16.18
CA GLY A 236 -4.58 18.92 -17.23
C GLY A 236 -5.49 18.75 -18.45
N THR A 237 -4.92 18.45 -19.61
CA THR A 237 -5.69 18.23 -20.85
C THR A 237 -6.13 16.78 -21.05
N GLY A 238 -6.16 15.97 -19.99
CA GLY A 238 -6.46 14.53 -20.04
C GLY A 238 -5.23 13.67 -20.22
N GLN A 239 -4.10 14.08 -19.62
CA GLN A 239 -2.89 13.27 -19.55
C GLN A 239 -3.03 12.30 -18.39
N TYR A 240 -2.81 11.01 -18.67
CA TYR A 240 -2.79 9.97 -17.64
C TYR A 240 -1.36 9.73 -17.18
N THR A 241 -1.21 9.49 -15.87
CA THR A 241 0.06 9.19 -15.22
C THR A 241 0.01 7.79 -14.63
N ASP A 242 1.01 6.97 -14.95
CA ASP A 242 1.12 5.59 -14.51
C ASP A 242 2.20 5.51 -13.41
N TRP A 243 1.89 6.05 -12.23
CA TRP A 243 2.72 5.84 -11.05
C TRP A 243 2.29 4.56 -10.34
N ASP A 244 3.20 3.59 -10.32
CA ASP A 244 2.93 2.28 -9.72
C ASP A 244 2.93 2.39 -8.21
N TRP A 245 1.77 2.29 -7.57
CA TRP A 245 1.62 2.45 -6.12
C TRP A 245 0.67 1.40 -5.58
N THR A 246 1.15 0.54 -4.67
CA THR A 246 0.42 -0.66 -4.22
C THR A 246 -1.01 -0.38 -3.75
N TYR A 247 -1.25 0.81 -3.17
CA TYR A 247 -2.59 1.21 -2.72
C TYR A 247 -3.59 1.35 -3.87
N ASN A 248 -3.19 1.70 -5.10
CA ASN A 248 -4.07 1.83 -6.25
C ASN A 248 -4.54 0.46 -6.72
N GLU A 249 -3.63 -0.52 -6.85
CA GLU A 249 -4.00 -1.89 -7.18
C GLU A 249 -4.90 -2.49 -6.09
N GLY A 250 -4.53 -2.29 -4.82
CA GLY A 250 -5.31 -2.76 -3.68
C GLY A 250 -6.71 -2.17 -3.62
N ASN A 251 -6.82 -0.86 -3.75
CA ASN A 251 -8.09 -0.15 -3.64
C ASN A 251 -9.02 -0.47 -4.81
N PHE A 252 -8.49 -0.53 -6.04
CA PHE A 252 -9.24 -0.99 -7.21
C PHE A 252 -9.72 -2.44 -7.04
N ALA A 253 -8.87 -3.34 -6.56
CA ALA A 253 -9.25 -4.72 -6.31
C ALA A 253 -10.35 -4.84 -5.25
N GLY A 254 -10.30 -4.03 -4.19
CA GLY A 254 -11.37 -3.93 -3.20
C GLY A 254 -12.69 -3.44 -3.79
N ALA A 255 -12.66 -2.39 -4.61
CA ALA A 255 -13.84 -1.87 -5.30
C ALA A 255 -14.47 -2.92 -6.25
N ALA A 256 -13.64 -3.64 -7.00
CA ALA A 256 -14.06 -4.73 -7.88
C ALA A 256 -14.66 -5.90 -7.09
N LEU A 257 -14.07 -6.25 -5.95
CA LEU A 257 -14.58 -7.29 -5.05
C LEU A 257 -16.02 -6.98 -4.58
N GLU A 258 -16.30 -5.75 -4.17
CA GLU A 258 -17.65 -5.37 -3.71
C GLU A 258 -18.71 -5.52 -4.82
N LEU A 259 -18.36 -5.21 -6.08
CA LEU A 259 -19.25 -5.43 -7.22
C LEU A 259 -19.39 -6.92 -7.59
N TRP A 260 -18.34 -7.72 -7.40
CA TRP A 260 -18.45 -9.18 -7.50
C TRP A 260 -19.38 -9.75 -6.43
N LEU A 261 -19.28 -9.30 -5.17
CA LEU A 261 -20.16 -9.75 -4.08
C LEU A 261 -21.64 -9.45 -4.36
N ASP A 262 -21.93 -8.30 -4.97
CA ASP A 262 -23.30 -7.92 -5.38
C ASP A 262 -23.82 -8.74 -6.57
N THR A 263 -22.98 -8.98 -7.59
CA THR A 263 -23.46 -9.47 -8.89
C THR A 263 -23.13 -10.93 -9.20
N GLY A 264 -22.09 -11.49 -8.58
CA GLY A 264 -21.46 -12.75 -8.98
C GLY A 264 -20.80 -12.73 -10.37
N SER A 265 -20.59 -11.55 -10.96
CA SER A 265 -20.01 -11.41 -12.30
C SER A 265 -18.53 -11.76 -12.30
N ALA A 266 -18.14 -12.78 -13.07
CA ALA A 266 -16.74 -13.20 -13.18
C ALA A 266 -15.79 -12.10 -13.72
N ALA A 267 -16.31 -11.08 -14.41
CA ALA A 267 -15.50 -9.97 -14.89
C ALA A 267 -14.89 -9.17 -13.73
N TYR A 268 -15.69 -8.77 -12.74
CA TYR A 268 -15.19 -8.01 -11.59
C TYR A 268 -14.15 -8.79 -10.77
N LEU A 269 -14.34 -10.10 -10.61
CA LEU A 269 -13.32 -10.92 -9.93
C LEU A 269 -12.04 -11.05 -10.76
N SER A 270 -12.14 -11.11 -12.10
CA SER A 270 -10.96 -11.05 -12.97
C SER A 270 -10.23 -9.73 -12.78
N ASP A 271 -10.93 -8.60 -12.84
CA ASP A 271 -10.32 -7.28 -12.67
C ASP A 271 -9.59 -7.17 -11.32
N ALA A 272 -10.21 -7.66 -10.24
CA ALA A 272 -9.61 -7.67 -8.91
C ALA A 272 -8.32 -8.52 -8.84
N THR A 273 -8.37 -9.72 -9.41
CA THR A 273 -7.24 -10.67 -9.38
C THR A 273 -6.12 -10.25 -10.34
N ASP A 274 -6.45 -9.70 -11.51
CA ASP A 274 -5.47 -9.17 -12.47
C ASP A 274 -4.70 -7.98 -11.86
N ALA A 275 -5.36 -7.10 -11.09
CA ALA A 275 -4.70 -6.00 -10.39
C ALA A 275 -3.72 -6.48 -9.30
N VAL A 276 -4.14 -7.44 -8.48
CA VAL A 276 -3.28 -8.04 -7.44
C VAL A 276 -2.13 -8.82 -8.07
N ASP A 277 -2.38 -9.62 -9.10
CA ASP A 277 -1.37 -10.41 -9.80
C ASP A 277 -0.30 -9.49 -10.43
N TRP A 278 -0.72 -8.36 -10.98
CA TRP A 278 0.21 -7.36 -11.50
C TRP A 278 1.09 -6.76 -10.39
N ALA A 279 0.51 -6.36 -9.25
CA ALA A 279 1.27 -5.84 -8.11
C ALA A 279 2.27 -6.88 -7.58
N VAL A 280 1.85 -8.13 -7.38
CA VAL A 280 2.71 -9.23 -6.92
C VAL A 280 3.87 -9.46 -7.90
N ALA A 281 3.62 -9.39 -9.21
CA ALA A 281 4.63 -9.63 -10.23
C ALA A 281 5.63 -8.47 -10.41
N ASN A 282 5.23 -7.22 -10.17
CA ASN A 282 6.01 -6.04 -10.55
C ASN A 282 6.48 -5.17 -9.37
N MET A 283 5.85 -5.30 -8.20
CA MET A 283 6.13 -4.47 -7.02
C MET A 283 6.79 -5.24 -5.89
N THR A 284 7.49 -6.33 -6.23
CA THR A 284 8.17 -7.21 -5.26
C THR A 284 9.63 -7.46 -5.61
N SER A 285 10.45 -7.72 -4.59
CA SER A 285 11.77 -8.35 -4.72
C SER A 285 11.71 -9.72 -4.06
N SER A 286 11.88 -10.78 -4.85
CA SER A 286 11.73 -12.17 -4.38
C SER A 286 10.42 -12.42 -3.61
N GLY A 287 9.31 -11.84 -4.08
CA GLY A 287 7.99 -11.97 -3.44
C GLY A 287 7.74 -11.05 -2.24
N THR A 288 8.74 -10.30 -1.78
CA THR A 288 8.56 -9.27 -0.73
C THR A 288 8.20 -7.94 -1.35
N LEU A 289 7.16 -7.27 -0.84
CA LEU A 289 6.76 -5.93 -1.30
C LEU A 289 7.89 -4.91 -1.11
N LEU A 290 8.11 -4.13 -2.17
CA LEU A 290 9.19 -3.15 -2.23
C LEU A 290 8.92 -1.93 -1.34
N ARG A 291 10.00 -1.24 -0.98
CA ARG A 291 9.92 0.14 -0.48
C ARG A 291 9.38 1.06 -1.58
N GLU A 292 8.34 1.80 -1.26
CA GLU A 292 7.70 2.75 -2.17
C GLU A 292 8.16 4.20 -1.93
N GLY A 293 8.72 4.50 -0.75
CA GLY A 293 9.29 5.79 -0.43
C GLY A 293 9.25 6.08 1.06
N ILE A 294 9.00 7.35 1.40
CA ILE A 294 8.68 7.84 2.75
C ILE A 294 7.35 8.61 2.66
N ASP A 295 6.89 9.18 3.76
CA ASP A 295 5.65 9.96 3.79
C ASP A 295 4.47 9.06 3.39
N ASP A 296 3.48 9.57 2.65
CA ASP A 296 2.30 8.83 2.18
C ASP A 296 2.62 7.42 1.68
N THR A 297 3.67 7.31 0.87
CA THR A 297 4.08 6.05 0.22
C THR A 297 4.55 4.98 1.21
N GLY A 298 4.90 5.34 2.45
CA GLY A 298 5.32 4.39 3.48
C GLY A 298 4.21 3.41 3.90
N GLY A 299 2.95 3.83 3.79
CA GLY A 299 1.78 3.08 4.21
C GLY A 299 1.04 2.31 3.12
N PHE A 300 1.28 2.61 1.85
CA PHE A 300 0.44 2.15 0.72
C PHE A 300 0.23 0.64 0.69
N LYS A 301 1.27 -0.14 0.98
CA LYS A 301 1.21 -1.61 1.02
C LYS A 301 0.24 -2.18 2.08
N ALA A 302 -0.13 -1.41 3.10
CA ALA A 302 -1.18 -1.78 4.05
C ALA A 302 -2.55 -1.91 3.35
N ILE A 303 -2.86 -0.97 2.46
CA ILE A 303 -4.12 -0.97 1.70
C ILE A 303 -4.15 -2.16 0.74
N LEU A 304 -3.04 -2.45 0.06
CA LEU A 304 -2.93 -3.65 -0.79
C LEU A 304 -3.20 -4.93 -0.01
N THR A 305 -2.43 -5.16 1.06
CA THR A 305 -2.50 -6.40 1.84
C THR A 305 -3.87 -6.60 2.51
N ARG A 306 -4.52 -5.52 2.96
CA ARG A 306 -5.90 -5.57 3.45
C ARG A 306 -6.87 -6.05 2.37
N ASN A 307 -6.85 -5.46 1.18
CA ASN A 307 -7.76 -5.86 0.10
C ASN A 307 -7.45 -7.28 -0.44
N ILE A 308 -6.19 -7.71 -0.42
CA ILE A 308 -5.83 -9.11 -0.71
C ILE A 308 -6.48 -10.05 0.32
N ARG A 309 -6.41 -9.73 1.63
CA ARG A 309 -7.06 -10.52 2.67
C ARG A 309 -8.56 -10.67 2.43
N HIS A 310 -9.26 -9.58 2.11
CA HIS A 310 -10.68 -9.62 1.76
C HIS A 310 -10.95 -10.51 0.53
N LEU A 311 -10.12 -10.46 -0.52
CA LEU A 311 -10.25 -11.37 -1.68
C LEU A 311 -10.13 -12.85 -1.29
N VAL A 312 -9.23 -13.17 -0.36
CA VAL A 312 -9.10 -14.55 0.10
C VAL A 312 -10.34 -14.97 0.91
N ASP A 313 -10.78 -14.14 1.84
CA ASP A 313 -11.85 -14.48 2.78
C ASP A 313 -13.24 -14.51 2.13
N GLU A 314 -13.53 -13.52 1.28
CA GLU A 314 -14.87 -13.33 0.70
C GLU A 314 -15.01 -14.02 -0.66
N ALA A 315 -13.92 -14.07 -1.46
CA ALA A 315 -13.93 -14.62 -2.82
C ALA A 315 -13.13 -15.92 -2.96
N GLY A 316 -12.56 -16.46 -1.88
CA GLY A 316 -11.86 -17.75 -1.88
C GLY A 316 -10.55 -17.75 -2.69
N GLN A 317 -9.92 -16.58 -2.89
CA GLN A 317 -8.69 -16.43 -3.67
C GLN A 317 -7.43 -16.90 -2.91
N THR A 318 -7.45 -18.16 -2.48
CA THR A 318 -6.39 -18.79 -1.64
C THR A 318 -4.99 -18.82 -2.26
N GLN A 319 -4.84 -18.50 -3.55
CA GLN A 319 -3.52 -18.34 -4.18
C GLN A 319 -2.67 -17.23 -3.53
N TYR A 320 -3.31 -16.26 -2.86
CA TYR A 320 -2.60 -15.14 -2.21
C TYR A 320 -2.22 -15.40 -0.74
N GLU A 321 -2.66 -16.51 -0.14
CA GLU A 321 -2.41 -16.79 1.28
C GLU A 321 -0.91 -16.88 1.60
N GLN A 322 -0.14 -17.55 0.72
CA GLN A 322 1.31 -17.66 0.88
C GLN A 322 1.99 -16.30 0.69
N PHE A 323 1.53 -15.48 -0.25
CA PHE A 323 2.08 -14.14 -0.47
C PHE A 323 1.93 -13.25 0.77
N LEU A 324 0.75 -13.27 1.41
CA LEU A 324 0.53 -12.54 2.67
C LEU A 324 1.40 -13.09 3.80
N THR A 325 1.49 -14.42 3.92
CA THR A 325 2.32 -15.10 4.92
C THR A 325 3.80 -14.74 4.79
N ASP A 326 4.33 -14.76 3.56
CA ASP A 326 5.73 -14.44 3.27
C ASP A 326 6.03 -12.97 3.62
N ASN A 327 5.14 -12.05 3.25
CA ASN A 327 5.30 -10.64 3.58
C ASN A 327 5.14 -10.35 5.07
N ALA A 328 4.21 -11.02 5.77
CA ALA A 328 4.07 -10.93 7.22
C ALA A 328 5.35 -11.43 7.93
N THR A 329 5.90 -12.56 7.48
CA THR A 329 7.15 -13.13 7.99
C THR A 329 8.31 -12.16 7.80
N GLN A 330 8.43 -11.62 6.60
CA GLN A 330 9.52 -10.74 6.23
C GLN A 330 9.43 -9.39 6.98
N ALA A 331 8.22 -8.84 7.12
CA ALA A 331 7.97 -7.64 7.93
C ALA A 331 8.30 -7.87 9.42
N ALA A 332 7.86 -9.01 10.00
CA ALA A 332 8.15 -9.37 11.39
C ALA A 332 9.65 -9.56 11.66
N ASN A 333 10.40 -10.15 10.72
CA ASN A 333 11.83 -10.38 10.86
C ASN A 333 12.65 -9.09 10.91
N HIS A 334 12.08 -7.98 10.44
CA HIS A 334 12.77 -6.71 10.26
C HIS A 334 12.27 -5.59 11.16
N VAL A 335 11.43 -5.88 12.16
CA VAL A 335 11.13 -4.91 13.22
C VAL A 335 12.39 -4.58 14.03
N ASN A 336 12.47 -3.36 14.56
CA ASN A 336 13.58 -2.94 15.42
C ASN A 336 13.43 -3.48 16.86
N SER A 337 14.35 -3.11 17.75
CA SER A 337 14.33 -3.58 19.14
C SER A 337 13.10 -3.16 19.97
N ALA A 338 12.31 -2.19 19.48
CA ALA A 338 11.06 -1.75 20.06
C ALA A 338 9.82 -2.38 19.38
N GLY A 339 10.00 -3.38 18.52
CA GLY A 339 8.89 -4.04 17.81
C GLY A 339 8.31 -3.22 16.66
N ILE A 340 8.91 -2.08 16.32
CA ILE A 340 8.42 -1.19 15.27
C ILE A 340 9.02 -1.57 13.91
N GLY A 341 8.14 -1.72 12.91
CA GLY A 341 8.52 -1.92 11.52
C GLY A 341 8.72 -0.61 10.74
N GLY A 342 9.46 -0.69 9.63
CA GLY A 342 9.84 0.46 8.81
C GLY A 342 9.26 0.46 7.40
N TYR A 343 9.79 1.37 6.58
CA TYR A 343 9.37 1.60 5.20
C TYR A 343 9.66 0.42 4.25
N ASP A 344 10.72 -0.34 4.52
CA ASP A 344 11.26 -1.36 3.64
C ASP A 344 11.24 -2.72 4.33
N TRP A 345 10.35 -3.61 3.91
CA TRP A 345 10.30 -4.96 4.46
C TRP A 345 11.47 -5.83 3.99
N THR A 346 12.26 -5.40 3.00
CA THR A 346 13.47 -6.11 2.59
C THR A 346 14.69 -5.78 3.45
N ALA A 347 14.58 -4.86 4.41
CA ALA A 347 15.70 -4.41 5.25
C ALA A 347 15.33 -4.27 6.74
N PRO A 348 16.29 -4.47 7.67
CA PRO A 348 16.08 -4.18 9.08
C PRO A 348 15.66 -2.73 9.33
N THR A 349 14.64 -2.55 10.17
CA THR A 349 14.15 -1.23 10.57
C THR A 349 15.17 -0.51 11.45
N PRO A 350 15.48 0.77 11.20
CA PRO A 350 16.35 1.55 12.07
C PRO A 350 15.84 1.63 13.52
N GLU A 351 16.79 1.73 14.46
CA GLU A 351 16.46 1.92 15.88
C GLU A 351 15.89 3.31 16.14
N LEU A 352 14.84 3.39 16.97
CA LEU A 352 14.17 4.65 17.34
C LEU A 352 15.11 5.68 17.97
N SER A 353 16.20 5.22 18.60
CA SER A 353 17.24 6.09 19.17
C SER A 353 18.08 6.83 18.12
N SER A 354 17.98 6.43 16.85
CA SER A 354 18.81 6.92 15.74
C SER A 354 18.00 7.50 14.58
N THR A 355 16.72 7.15 14.46
CA THR A 355 15.85 7.60 13.37
C THR A 355 14.42 7.72 13.88
N ALA A 356 13.80 8.87 13.66
CA ALA A 356 12.37 9.05 13.87
C ALA A 356 11.61 8.35 12.75
N LEU A 357 10.73 7.40 13.10
CA LEU A 357 9.95 6.62 12.13
C LEU A 357 8.52 7.13 12.07
N GLN A 358 7.98 7.26 10.86
CA GLN A 358 6.58 7.66 10.65
C GLN A 358 5.61 6.54 11.03
N SER A 359 4.54 6.90 11.72
CA SER A 359 3.51 5.98 12.19
C SER A 359 2.81 5.25 11.04
N LEU A 360 2.56 5.91 9.91
CA LEU A 360 1.93 5.27 8.75
C LEU A 360 2.75 4.09 8.19
N ALA A 361 4.08 4.22 8.14
CA ALA A 361 4.95 3.14 7.69
C ALA A 361 5.01 1.99 8.70
N ALA A 362 5.05 2.31 10.00
CA ALA A 362 4.99 1.32 11.07
C ALA A 362 3.64 0.57 11.07
N ALA A 363 2.52 1.29 10.87
CA ALA A 363 1.17 0.74 10.80
C ALA A 363 1.01 -0.27 9.66
N ALA A 364 1.72 -0.10 8.53
CA ALA A 364 1.70 -1.09 7.46
C ALA A 364 2.21 -2.47 7.91
N THR A 365 3.26 -2.50 8.75
CA THR A 365 3.79 -3.74 9.34
C THR A 365 2.75 -4.37 10.26
N VAL A 366 2.10 -3.56 11.11
CA VAL A 366 1.04 -4.05 11.99
C VAL A 366 -0.13 -4.62 11.19
N ALA A 367 -0.56 -3.93 10.12
CA ALA A 367 -1.66 -4.34 9.27
C ALA A 367 -1.42 -5.71 8.64
N VAL A 368 -0.28 -5.95 7.98
CA VAL A 368 -0.01 -7.28 7.37
C VAL A 368 0.04 -8.39 8.42
N LEU A 369 0.52 -8.10 9.63
CA LEU A 369 0.52 -9.05 10.75
C LEU A 369 -0.89 -9.33 11.30
N GLN A 370 -1.86 -8.43 11.10
CA GLN A 370 -3.27 -8.73 11.37
C GLN A 370 -3.89 -9.61 10.27
N GLN A 371 -3.37 -9.53 9.03
CA GLN A 371 -3.96 -10.23 7.89
C GLN A 371 -3.40 -11.62 7.61
N ALA A 372 -2.16 -11.89 8.00
CA ALA A 372 -1.56 -13.21 7.88
C ALA A 372 -0.58 -13.51 9.01
N SER A 373 -0.43 -14.81 9.31
CA SER A 373 0.52 -15.27 10.31
C SER A 373 1.91 -15.39 9.68
N PRO A 374 2.96 -14.86 10.30
CA PRO A 374 4.33 -15.26 10.00
C PRO A 374 4.47 -16.79 10.08
N ASP A 375 5.21 -17.40 9.16
CA ASP A 375 5.45 -18.85 9.15
C ASP A 375 6.58 -19.28 10.11
N GLY A 376 7.22 -18.30 10.76
CA GLY A 376 8.33 -18.50 11.70
C GLY A 376 9.69 -18.72 11.03
N TYR A 377 9.80 -18.54 9.72
CA TYR A 377 11.08 -18.56 9.03
C TYR A 377 11.91 -17.33 9.46
N THR A 378 13.08 -17.59 10.04
CA THR A 378 14.03 -16.54 10.48
C THR A 378 15.33 -16.55 9.66
N GLY A 379 15.34 -17.26 8.53
CA GLY A 379 16.50 -17.30 7.64
C GLY A 379 16.57 -16.06 6.75
N VAL A 380 17.59 -16.00 5.91
CA VAL A 380 17.73 -14.92 4.92
C VAL A 380 16.77 -15.19 3.77
N ILE A 381 15.92 -14.22 3.43
CA ILE A 381 15.23 -14.19 2.14
C ILE A 381 16.16 -13.47 1.16
N GLU A 382 16.74 -14.22 0.22
CA GLU A 382 17.64 -13.67 -0.78
C GLU A 382 16.90 -12.71 -1.71
N GLY A 383 17.50 -11.55 -1.99
CA GLY A 383 16.89 -10.59 -2.93
C GLY A 383 16.84 -11.14 -4.36
N SER A 384 16.16 -10.44 -5.26
CA SER A 384 15.98 -10.90 -6.65
C SER A 384 17.26 -10.83 -7.50
N GLY A 385 18.29 -10.13 -7.00
CA GLY A 385 19.48 -9.75 -7.77
C GLY A 385 19.25 -8.55 -8.69
N VAL A 386 18.05 -7.95 -8.70
CA VAL A 386 17.70 -6.76 -9.47
C VAL A 386 17.04 -5.73 -8.55
N TYR A 387 17.64 -4.55 -8.46
CA TYR A 387 17.20 -3.49 -7.55
C TYR A 387 17.06 -2.18 -8.33
N GLU A 388 15.83 -1.77 -8.58
CA GLU A 388 15.52 -0.52 -9.28
C GLU A 388 15.87 0.69 -8.39
N ALA A 389 16.50 1.71 -8.97
CA ALA A 389 17.06 2.83 -8.22
C ALA A 389 15.97 3.72 -7.59
N GLU A 390 14.79 3.79 -8.21
CA GLU A 390 13.65 4.55 -7.71
C GLU A 390 13.00 3.96 -6.45
N ASN A 391 13.30 2.69 -6.10
CA ASN A 391 12.85 2.07 -4.85
C ASN A 391 13.89 2.19 -3.72
N ALA A 392 15.15 2.46 -4.07
CA ALA A 392 16.25 2.59 -3.12
C ALA A 392 16.08 3.79 -2.17
N VAL A 393 16.73 3.72 -0.99
CA VAL A 393 16.76 4.85 -0.06
C VAL A 393 17.63 5.95 -0.68
N ARG A 394 17.09 7.16 -0.79
CA ARG A 394 17.72 8.28 -1.49
C ARG A 394 17.88 9.48 -0.57
N ASN A 395 18.99 10.20 -0.73
CA ASN A 395 19.27 11.45 -0.04
C ASN A 395 19.66 12.52 -1.05
N GLY A 396 18.76 13.50 -1.27
CA GLY A 396 18.97 14.63 -2.16
C GLY A 396 19.11 14.27 -3.64
N VAL A 397 18.43 13.22 -4.11
CA VAL A 397 18.37 12.81 -5.51
C VAL A 397 16.92 12.58 -5.91
N ASP A 398 16.50 13.20 -7.01
CA ASP A 398 15.12 13.10 -7.52
C ASP A 398 14.96 11.93 -8.50
N SER A 399 13.71 11.50 -8.70
CA SER A 399 13.33 10.49 -9.69
C SER A 399 12.69 11.10 -10.92
N GLU A 400 12.91 10.48 -12.07
CA GLU A 400 12.22 10.76 -13.33
C GLU A 400 11.77 9.46 -14.00
N SER A 401 10.88 9.57 -14.99
CA SER A 401 10.37 8.42 -15.75
C SER A 401 10.31 8.67 -17.26
N THR A 402 10.94 9.73 -17.77
CA THR A 402 10.76 10.18 -19.17
C THR A 402 11.74 9.56 -20.16
N ALA A 403 12.94 9.17 -19.73
CA ALA A 403 13.92 8.55 -20.61
C ALA A 403 13.50 7.17 -21.10
N ALA A 404 13.57 6.95 -22.42
CA ALA A 404 13.24 5.69 -23.05
C ALA A 404 14.23 4.58 -22.64
N GLY A 405 13.75 3.34 -22.53
CA GLY A 405 14.58 2.18 -22.25
C GLY A 405 15.06 2.03 -20.80
N LYS A 406 14.60 2.88 -19.86
CA LYS A 406 14.73 2.65 -18.41
C LYS A 406 14.13 1.29 -18.01
N SER A 407 14.59 0.71 -16.90
CA SER A 407 13.85 -0.36 -16.21
C SER A 407 12.90 0.22 -15.16
N GLY A 408 12.17 -0.68 -14.50
CA GLY A 408 11.14 -0.30 -13.54
C GLY A 408 10.18 0.78 -14.04
N ARG A 409 9.76 1.62 -13.10
CA ARG A 409 8.86 2.76 -13.31
C ARG A 409 9.63 4.06 -13.54
N GLY A 410 10.91 4.10 -13.19
CA GLY A 410 11.70 5.32 -13.18
C GLY A 410 13.20 5.08 -13.20
N TYR A 411 13.91 6.16 -12.86
CA TYR A 411 15.34 6.18 -12.59
C TYR A 411 15.60 7.41 -11.72
N LEU A 412 16.77 7.46 -11.08
CA LEU A 412 17.24 8.63 -10.36
C LEU A 412 18.00 9.56 -11.30
N ALA A 413 17.65 10.83 -11.33
CA ALA A 413 18.10 11.79 -12.34
C ALA A 413 18.82 12.99 -11.73
N GLY A 414 19.48 13.78 -12.58
CA GLY A 414 20.03 15.09 -12.19
C GLY A 414 21.16 15.03 -11.15
N TRP A 415 21.68 13.85 -10.84
CA TRP A 415 22.55 13.63 -9.69
C TRP A 415 23.93 14.28 -9.89
N ASN A 416 24.22 15.38 -9.20
CA ASN A 416 25.46 16.15 -9.38
C ASN A 416 25.99 16.89 -8.13
N THR A 417 25.41 16.64 -6.95
CA THR A 417 25.65 17.46 -5.76
C THR A 417 26.35 16.67 -4.66
N SER A 418 27.43 17.22 -4.10
CA SER A 418 28.16 16.58 -3.00
C SER A 418 27.30 16.39 -1.76
N GLY A 419 27.38 15.21 -1.14
CA GLY A 419 26.60 14.82 0.03
C GLY A 419 25.31 14.05 -0.30
N THR A 420 25.02 13.84 -1.57
CA THR A 420 23.86 13.05 -2.02
C THR A 420 24.22 11.58 -2.21
N SER A 421 23.25 10.69 -1.98
CA SER A 421 23.49 9.24 -2.02
C SER A 421 22.24 8.43 -2.34
N VAL A 422 22.49 7.21 -2.80
CA VAL A 422 21.50 6.16 -3.05
C VAL A 422 21.96 4.89 -2.33
N VAL A 423 21.12 4.30 -1.50
CA VAL A 423 21.42 3.12 -0.69
C VAL A 423 20.51 1.99 -1.13
N PHE A 424 21.13 0.93 -1.66
CA PHE A 424 20.46 -0.32 -1.97
C PHE A 424 20.58 -1.27 -0.78
N HIS A 425 19.46 -1.84 -0.33
CA HIS A 425 19.44 -2.95 0.60
C HIS A 425 19.49 -4.25 -0.20
N VAL A 426 20.49 -5.10 0.10
CA VAL A 426 20.69 -6.37 -0.60
C VAL A 426 20.83 -7.48 0.44
N ASN A 427 20.12 -8.58 0.20
CA ASN A 427 20.18 -9.77 1.04
C ASN A 427 20.83 -10.91 0.25
N VAL A 428 21.86 -11.54 0.81
CA VAL A 428 22.56 -12.70 0.21
C VAL A 428 22.62 -13.86 1.19
N VAL A 429 22.42 -15.09 0.71
CA VAL A 429 22.51 -16.27 1.59
C VAL A 429 23.96 -16.55 1.98
N ASP A 430 24.87 -16.46 1.00
CA ASP A 430 26.28 -16.74 1.18
C ASP A 430 27.10 -15.45 1.23
N GLY A 431 28.12 -15.42 2.09
CA GLY A 431 29.10 -14.34 2.11
C GLY A 431 30.13 -14.54 1.01
N GLY A 432 30.58 -13.46 0.38
CA GLY A 432 31.54 -13.58 -0.72
C GLY A 432 31.82 -12.29 -1.46
N THR A 433 32.64 -12.41 -2.51
CA THR A 433 32.85 -11.34 -3.47
C THR A 433 31.85 -11.47 -4.60
N TYR A 434 31.06 -10.44 -4.80
CA TYR A 434 30.03 -10.37 -5.83
C TYR A 434 30.37 -9.32 -6.88
N THR A 435 29.95 -9.57 -8.12
CA THR A 435 29.93 -8.54 -9.16
C THR A 435 28.60 -7.80 -9.08
N VAL A 436 28.70 -6.48 -9.03
CA VAL A 436 27.58 -5.54 -9.10
C VAL A 436 27.68 -4.79 -10.42
N ASP A 437 26.61 -4.80 -11.19
CA ASP A 437 26.48 -3.96 -12.39
C ASP A 437 25.54 -2.79 -12.09
N LEU A 438 26.06 -1.57 -12.21
CA LEU A 438 25.27 -0.35 -12.08
C LEU A 438 24.84 0.10 -13.47
N ARG A 439 23.54 0.09 -13.75
CA ARG A 439 22.97 0.58 -15.01
C ARG A 439 22.71 2.09 -14.91
N TYR A 440 23.21 2.85 -15.89
CA TYR A 440 23.25 4.30 -15.82
C TYR A 440 23.18 4.97 -17.20
N ALA A 441 22.92 6.28 -17.20
CA ALA A 441 23.19 7.16 -18.35
C ALA A 441 24.03 8.35 -17.89
N ALA A 442 25.03 8.74 -18.69
CA ALA A 442 25.97 9.82 -18.41
C ALA A 442 26.10 10.72 -19.65
N GLY A 443 25.02 11.41 -20.01
CA GLY A 443 24.93 12.21 -21.23
C GLY A 443 25.84 13.45 -21.24
N ALA A 444 26.40 13.85 -20.09
CA ALA A 444 27.34 14.95 -19.95
C ALA A 444 28.83 14.52 -20.05
N GLY A 445 29.11 13.26 -20.37
CA GLY A 445 30.47 12.70 -20.42
C GLY A 445 30.81 11.85 -19.20
N ASP A 446 32.09 11.50 -19.04
CA ASP A 446 32.54 10.63 -17.96
C ASP A 446 32.14 11.18 -16.59
N ALA A 447 31.61 10.31 -15.72
CA ALA A 447 31.21 10.61 -14.36
C ALA A 447 31.94 9.70 -13.36
N THR A 448 31.93 10.07 -12.09
CA THR A 448 32.52 9.27 -11.01
C THR A 448 31.63 9.27 -9.79
N ARG A 449 31.43 8.10 -9.17
CA ARG A 449 30.76 7.95 -7.86
C ARG A 449 31.60 7.09 -6.94
N SER A 450 31.39 7.24 -5.65
CA SER A 450 31.92 6.31 -4.65
C SER A 450 30.91 5.20 -4.38
N VAL A 451 31.38 3.96 -4.31
CA VAL A 451 30.61 2.79 -3.87
C VAL A 451 31.13 2.36 -2.49
N ILE A 452 30.22 2.26 -1.53
CA ILE A 452 30.50 1.95 -0.13
C ILE A 452 29.62 0.77 0.27
N VAL A 453 30.23 -0.26 0.86
CA VAL A 453 29.52 -1.42 1.40
C VAL A 453 29.51 -1.31 2.92
N ASP A 454 28.34 -1.39 3.55
CA ASP A 454 28.15 -1.40 5.01
C ASP A 454 28.90 -0.30 5.76
N GLY A 455 28.90 0.92 5.19
CA GLY A 455 29.60 2.07 5.76
C GLY A 455 31.14 1.95 5.76
N GLY A 456 31.69 0.97 5.03
CA GLY A 456 33.12 0.71 4.92
C GLY A 456 33.88 1.72 4.06
N SER A 457 35.03 1.29 3.52
CA SER A 457 35.87 2.14 2.69
C SER A 457 35.25 2.39 1.31
N ALA A 458 35.20 3.66 0.89
CA ALA A 458 34.72 4.05 -0.42
C ALA A 458 35.64 3.55 -1.54
N THR A 459 35.03 2.97 -2.57
CA THR A 459 35.69 2.60 -3.83
C THR A 459 35.21 3.52 -4.94
N SER A 460 36.13 4.24 -5.58
CA SER A 460 35.80 5.12 -6.72
C SER A 460 35.47 4.29 -7.96
N VAL A 461 34.27 4.49 -8.52
CA VAL A 461 33.80 3.85 -9.76
C VAL A 461 33.69 4.90 -10.86
N SER A 462 34.31 4.62 -12.01
CA SER A 462 34.25 5.47 -13.20
C SER A 462 33.09 5.03 -14.09
N PHE A 463 32.26 5.97 -14.51
CA PHE A 463 31.13 5.77 -15.39
C PHE A 463 31.46 6.44 -16.74
N PRO A 464 31.90 5.68 -17.76
CA PRO A 464 32.14 6.24 -19.08
C PRO A 464 30.93 6.99 -19.65
N GLY A 465 31.17 8.11 -20.31
CA GLY A 465 30.12 8.92 -20.92
C GLY A 465 29.28 8.12 -21.91
N THR A 466 27.96 8.26 -21.83
CA THR A 466 27.02 7.69 -22.81
C THR A 466 26.72 8.72 -23.90
N SER A 467 26.17 8.28 -25.04
CA SER A 467 25.85 9.18 -26.15
C SER A 467 24.63 10.07 -25.91
N GLY A 468 23.93 9.92 -24.77
CA GLY A 468 22.74 10.69 -24.40
C GLY A 468 22.13 10.24 -23.07
N TRP A 469 21.16 11.00 -22.56
CA TRP A 469 20.46 10.72 -21.28
C TRP A 469 19.45 9.58 -21.36
N ASP A 470 19.09 9.15 -22.57
CA ASP A 470 18.25 7.99 -22.88
C ASP A 470 19.07 6.80 -23.42
N GLN A 471 20.40 6.90 -23.35
CA GLN A 471 21.34 5.87 -23.80
C GLN A 471 22.00 5.25 -22.57
N TRP A 472 21.58 4.03 -22.27
CA TRP A 472 21.96 3.34 -21.04
C TRP A 472 23.18 2.43 -21.26
N ALA A 473 24.05 2.40 -20.26
CA ALA A 473 25.19 1.49 -20.15
C ALA A 473 25.22 0.83 -18.76
N SER A 474 26.08 -0.17 -18.59
CA SER A 474 26.35 -0.79 -17.29
C SER A 474 27.83 -0.73 -16.98
N VAL A 475 28.17 -0.45 -15.72
CA VAL A 475 29.54 -0.55 -15.23
C VAL A 475 29.64 -1.63 -14.14
N PRO A 476 30.50 -2.63 -14.31
CA PRO A 476 30.75 -3.63 -13.27
C PRO A 476 31.67 -3.07 -12.19
N THR A 477 31.37 -3.40 -10.94
CA THR A 477 32.23 -3.22 -9.77
C THR A 477 32.17 -4.46 -8.89
N THR A 478 33.21 -4.72 -8.11
CA THR A 478 33.23 -5.85 -7.17
C THR A 478 32.98 -5.37 -5.75
N VAL A 479 32.07 -6.03 -5.05
CA VAL A 479 31.76 -5.78 -3.64
C VAL A 479 32.01 -7.04 -2.84
N THR A 480 32.30 -6.92 -1.54
CA THR A 480 32.36 -8.07 -0.63
C THR A 480 31.19 -7.96 0.34
N LEU A 481 30.31 -8.95 0.34
CA LEU A 481 29.09 -8.97 1.15
C LEU A 481 29.20 -10.07 2.22
N THR A 482 28.51 -9.86 3.33
CA THR A 482 28.34 -10.84 4.40
C THR A 482 27.00 -11.57 4.25
N PRO A 483 26.85 -12.79 4.79
CA PRO A 483 25.53 -13.46 4.80
C PRO A 483 24.47 -12.58 5.49
N GLY A 484 23.29 -12.48 4.88
CA GLY A 484 22.18 -11.66 5.37
C GLY A 484 22.10 -10.29 4.71
N HIS A 485 21.61 -9.32 5.47
CA HIS A 485 21.43 -7.93 5.03
C HIS A 485 22.76 -7.20 4.89
N ASN A 486 22.90 -6.51 3.76
CA ASN A 486 23.99 -5.59 3.49
C ASN A 486 23.43 -4.33 2.83
N THR A 487 24.23 -3.27 2.85
CA THR A 487 23.97 -2.01 2.16
C THR A 487 25.03 -1.77 1.09
N ILE A 488 24.58 -1.37 -0.10
CA ILE A 488 25.45 -0.85 -1.16
C ILE A 488 25.06 0.60 -1.40
N THR A 489 25.89 1.52 -0.93
CA THR A 489 25.70 2.96 -1.09
C THR A 489 26.48 3.46 -2.30
N VAL A 490 25.80 4.08 -3.25
CA VAL A 490 26.41 4.86 -4.32
C VAL A 490 26.28 6.33 -3.93
N SER A 491 27.40 7.05 -3.83
CA SER A 491 27.43 8.43 -3.33
C SER A 491 28.11 9.40 -4.28
N TYR A 492 27.61 10.64 -4.31
CA TYR A 492 28.34 11.78 -4.85
C TYR A 492 29.04 12.50 -3.69
N ASP A 493 30.36 12.45 -3.68
CA ASP A 493 31.23 13.09 -2.69
C ASP A 493 32.17 14.12 -3.33
N THR A 494 33.10 14.68 -2.56
CA THR A 494 34.06 15.68 -3.05
C THR A 494 35.02 15.18 -4.13
N GLY A 495 35.20 13.86 -4.25
CA GLY A 495 36.01 13.23 -5.30
C GLY A 495 35.19 12.85 -6.55
N SER A 496 33.87 12.93 -6.44
CA SER A 496 32.93 12.60 -7.51
C SER A 496 32.81 13.72 -8.53
N SER A 497 32.41 13.37 -9.74
CA SER A 497 32.32 14.31 -10.84
C SER A 497 31.15 13.99 -11.77
N ASN A 498 30.65 15.04 -12.43
CA ASN A 498 29.67 15.03 -13.51
C ASN A 498 28.27 14.48 -13.14
N TYR A 499 27.30 14.75 -14.00
CA TYR A 499 25.91 14.29 -13.87
C TYR A 499 25.79 12.80 -14.17
N LEU A 500 24.86 12.11 -13.50
CA LEU A 500 24.55 10.71 -13.73
C LEU A 500 23.05 10.47 -13.55
N ASN A 501 22.45 9.72 -14.46
CA ASN A 501 21.17 9.04 -14.19
C ASN A 501 21.49 7.62 -13.74
N LEU A 502 20.97 7.19 -12.60
CA LEU A 502 21.11 5.82 -12.10
C LEU A 502 19.76 5.12 -12.21
N ASP A 503 19.75 3.98 -12.89
CA ASP A 503 18.53 3.26 -13.24
C ASP A 503 18.35 2.01 -12.38
N ARG A 504 19.36 1.15 -12.30
CA ARG A 504 19.31 0.00 -11.40
C ARG A 504 20.66 -0.52 -10.97
N LEU A 505 20.65 -1.33 -9.93
CA LEU A 505 21.73 -2.19 -9.50
C LEU A 505 21.37 -3.65 -9.80
N THR A 506 22.25 -4.40 -10.44
CA THR A 506 22.11 -5.87 -10.52
C THR A 506 23.26 -6.57 -9.83
N LEU A 507 22.95 -7.59 -9.05
CA LEU A 507 23.87 -8.41 -8.28
C LEU A 507 23.81 -9.84 -8.85
N ALA A 508 24.96 -10.39 -9.23
CA ALA A 508 25.04 -11.79 -9.69
C ALA A 508 25.03 -12.73 -8.49
N LEU A 509 23.82 -13.16 -8.08
CA LEU A 509 23.58 -14.08 -6.97
C LEU A 509 24.04 -15.51 -7.24
#